data_AF-A0A2D6DMC4-F1
#
_entry.id   AF-A0A2D6DMC4-F1
#
_cell.length_a   1.000
_cell.length_b   1.000
_cell.length_c   1.000
_cell.angle_alpha   90.00
_cell.angle_beta   90.00
_cell.angle_gamma   90.00
#
_symmetry.space_group_name_H-M   'P 1'
#
loop_
_entity.id
_entity.type
_entity.pdbx_description
1 polymer ?
#
loop_
_entity_poly.entity_id
_entity_poly.type
_entity_poly.pdbx_seq_one_letter_code
_entity_poly.pdbx_strand_id
1 'polypeptide(L)'
;MIEMFLWIILLVGLGSYSYYLSSLQPFPEKGSRFAMFLFAGALILWIASTSPEGSGKDLPASISVFLGGVFILIGIRDMSLTKTDVIVAPLAGVLFCIGGISLLSSRWEVANQAEQIASFLLASTMVTLE
;
A
#
# COMPACT_ATOMS: atom_id res chain seq x y z
N MET A 1 -12.80 -6.54 13.10
CA MET A 1 -13.13 -7.40 11.94
C MET A 1 -13.47 -6.59 10.69
N ILE A 2 -14.45 -5.68 10.71
CA ILE A 2 -14.84 -4.88 9.52
C ILE A 2 -13.65 -4.14 8.90
N GLU A 3 -12.82 -3.49 9.72
CA GLU A 3 -11.62 -2.78 9.23
C GLU A 3 -10.64 -3.72 8.52
N MET A 4 -10.36 -4.90 9.07
CA MET A 4 -9.45 -5.89 8.46
C MET A 4 -9.96 -6.34 7.08
N PHE A 5 -11.27 -6.58 6.94
CA PHE A 5 -11.85 -6.94 5.65
C PHE A 5 -11.72 -5.83 4.62
N LEU A 6 -11.83 -4.55 5.01
CA LEU A 6 -11.62 -3.43 4.10
C LEU A 6 -10.19 -3.41 3.54
N TRP A 7 -9.18 -3.67 4.38
CA TRP A 7 -7.79 -3.77 3.92
C TRP A 7 -7.56 -4.94 2.97
N ILE A 8 -8.16 -6.10 3.26
CA ILE A 8 -8.08 -7.27 2.39
C ILE A 8 -8.74 -6.95 1.04
N ILE A 9 -9.93 -6.33 1.04
CA ILE A 9 -10.62 -5.91 -0.19
C ILE A 9 -9.77 -4.89 -0.95
N LEU A 10 -9.13 -3.95 -0.27
CA LEU A 10 -8.26 -2.96 -0.89
C LEU A 10 -7.05 -3.62 -1.58
N LEU A 11 -6.37 -4.55 -0.91
CA LEU A 11 -5.22 -5.26 -1.49
C LEU A 11 -5.62 -6.17 -2.64
N VAL A 12 -6.73 -6.91 -2.51
CA VAL A 12 -7.27 -7.75 -3.59
C VAL A 12 -7.75 -6.90 -4.76
N GLY A 13 -8.41 -5.77 -4.49
CA GLY A 13 -8.91 -4.84 -5.49
C GLY A 13 -7.78 -4.20 -6.27
N LEU A 14 -6.78 -3.62 -5.59
CA LEU A 14 -5.58 -3.07 -6.22
C LEU A 14 -4.78 -4.15 -6.96
N GLY A 15 -4.63 -5.34 -6.38
CA GLY A 15 -3.96 -6.47 -7.02
C GLY A 15 -4.64 -6.89 -8.31
N SER A 16 -5.97 -7.05 -8.28
CA SER A 16 -6.77 -7.42 -9.45
C SER A 16 -6.73 -6.34 -10.52
N TYR A 17 -6.84 -5.07 -10.12
CA TYR A 17 -6.75 -3.94 -11.03
C TYR A 17 -5.37 -3.82 -11.67
N SER A 18 -4.30 -3.98 -10.89
CA SER A 18 -2.92 -4.02 -11.40
C SER A 18 -2.73 -5.17 -12.37
N TYR A 19 -3.20 -6.37 -12.04
CA TYR A 19 -3.11 -7.54 -12.92
C TYR A 19 -3.83 -7.31 -14.25
N TYR A 20 -5.04 -6.74 -14.20
CA TYR A 20 -5.78 -6.35 -15.40
C TYR A 20 -5.02 -5.32 -16.23
N LEU A 21 -4.55 -4.23 -15.63
CA LEU A 21 -3.79 -3.19 -16.34
C LEU A 21 -2.49 -3.72 -16.94
N SER A 22 -1.83 -4.67 -16.27
CA SER A 22 -0.60 -5.28 -16.76
C SER A 22 -0.81 -6.00 -18.08
N SER A 23 -1.96 -6.67 -18.27
CA SER A 23 -2.29 -7.34 -19.52
C SER A 23 -2.45 -6.40 -20.72
N LEU A 24 -2.65 -5.10 -20.45
CA LEU A 24 -2.76 -4.05 -21.46
C LEU A 24 -1.40 -3.41 -21.79
N GLN A 25 -0.33 -3.78 -21.08
CA GLN A 25 1.01 -3.23 -21.30
C GLN A 25 1.87 -4.17 -22.15
N PRO A 26 2.90 -3.62 -22.87
CA PRO A 26 3.85 -4.43 -23.63
C PRO A 26 4.66 -5.42 -22.78
N PHE A 27 4.82 -5.15 -21.48
CA PHE A 27 5.61 -5.95 -20.53
C PHE A 27 4.76 -6.33 -19.30
N PRO A 28 3.84 -7.30 -19.43
CA PRO A 28 2.85 -7.62 -18.39
C PRO A 28 3.47 -8.19 -17.11
N GLU A 29 4.72 -8.65 -17.14
CA GLU A 29 5.36 -9.34 -16.02
C GLU A 29 5.58 -8.41 -14.82
N LYS A 30 5.80 -7.11 -15.06
CA LYS A 30 6.13 -6.13 -14.00
C LYS A 30 4.95 -5.87 -13.08
N GLY A 31 3.83 -5.39 -13.61
CA GLY A 31 2.62 -5.18 -12.82
C GLY A 31 1.97 -6.49 -12.34
N SER A 32 2.15 -7.61 -13.05
CA SER A 32 1.68 -8.92 -12.55
C SER A 32 2.46 -9.38 -11.31
N ARG A 33 3.77 -9.11 -11.26
CA ARG A 33 4.56 -9.37 -10.04
C ARG A 33 4.07 -8.53 -8.87
N PHE A 34 3.82 -7.24 -9.09
CA PHE A 34 3.24 -6.38 -8.04
C PHE A 34 1.90 -6.93 -7.54
N ALA A 35 1.00 -7.33 -8.43
CA ALA A 35 -0.28 -7.95 -8.06
C ALA A 35 -0.11 -9.21 -7.20
N MET A 36 0.86 -10.08 -7.51
CA MET A 36 1.15 -11.28 -6.70
C MET A 36 1.55 -10.93 -5.27
N PHE A 37 2.36 -9.88 -5.06
CA PHE A 37 2.72 -9.43 -3.71
C PHE A 37 1.52 -8.83 -2.96
N LEU A 38 0.61 -8.13 -3.65
CA LEU A 38 -0.63 -7.65 -3.03
C LEU A 38 -1.55 -8.80 -2.61
N PHE A 39 -1.69 -9.83 -3.45
CA PHE A 39 -2.45 -11.03 -3.09
C PHE A 39 -1.81 -11.80 -1.94
N ALA A 40 -0.48 -11.90 -1.91
CA ALA A 40 0.22 -12.50 -0.78
C ALA A 40 -0.02 -11.70 0.52
N GLY A 41 0.03 -10.37 0.46
CA GLY A 41 -0.30 -9.50 1.59
C GLY A 41 -1.75 -9.68 2.07
N ALA A 42 -2.70 -9.74 1.13
CA ALA A 42 -4.11 -9.99 1.44
C ALA A 42 -4.31 -11.35 2.10
N LEU A 43 -3.62 -12.39 1.63
CA LEU A 43 -3.66 -13.73 2.20
C LEU A 43 -3.07 -13.76 3.61
N ILE A 44 -1.94 -13.08 3.85
CA ILE A 44 -1.35 -12.94 5.18
C ILE A 44 -2.35 -12.26 6.14
N LEU A 45 -2.99 -11.17 5.71
CA LEU A 45 -4.00 -10.48 6.51
C LEU A 45 -5.23 -11.35 6.77
N TRP A 46 -5.67 -12.13 5.78
CA TRP A 46 -6.75 -13.09 5.94
C TRP A 46 -6.41 -14.13 7.01
N ILE A 47 -5.23 -14.72 6.96
CA ILE A 47 -4.76 -15.67 7.99
C ILE A 47 -4.71 -14.97 9.36
N ALA A 48 -4.11 -13.78 9.43
CA ALA A 48 -3.99 -13.01 10.66
C ALA A 48 -5.36 -12.66 11.29
N SER A 49 -6.40 -12.48 10.46
CA SER A 49 -7.76 -12.20 10.94
C SER A 49 -8.38 -13.35 11.75
N THR A 50 -7.84 -14.57 11.62
CA THR A 50 -8.29 -15.76 12.34
C THR A 50 -7.51 -16.00 13.65
N SER A 51 -6.57 -15.12 14.00
CA SER A 51 -5.73 -15.26 15.20
C SER A 51 -6.56 -15.16 16.50
N PRO A 52 -6.44 -16.12 17.44
CA PRO A 52 -7.15 -16.08 18.73
C PRO A 52 -6.72 -14.92 19.63
N GLU A 53 -5.47 -14.48 19.53
CA GLU A 53 -4.90 -13.39 20.34
C GLU A 53 -5.22 -12.00 19.77
N GLY A 54 -5.89 -11.95 18.61
CA GLY A 54 -6.11 -10.74 17.84
C GLY A 54 -4.91 -10.38 16.96
N SER A 55 -5.20 -9.76 15.81
CA SER A 55 -4.17 -9.15 14.97
C SER A 55 -3.86 -7.74 15.49
N GLY A 56 -2.59 -7.30 15.44
CA GLY A 56 -2.23 -5.92 15.75
C GLY A 56 -3.05 -4.93 14.89
N LYS A 57 -3.63 -3.90 15.52
CA LYS A 57 -4.53 -2.94 14.85
C LYS A 57 -3.87 -2.27 13.65
N ASP A 58 -2.57 -2.01 13.77
CA ASP A 58 -1.78 -1.27 12.79
C ASP A 58 -1.11 -2.19 11.74
N LEU A 59 -1.30 -3.52 11.86
CA LEU A 59 -0.68 -4.51 10.96
C LEU A 59 -1.05 -4.29 9.49
N PRO A 60 -2.32 -4.08 9.10
CA PRO A 60 -2.68 -3.88 7.70
C PRO A 60 -2.05 -2.62 7.11
N ALA A 61 -2.09 -1.52 7.85
CA ALA A 61 -1.50 -0.26 7.44
C ALA A 61 0.04 -0.37 7.31
N SER A 62 0.69 -1.09 8.24
CA SER A 62 2.14 -1.35 8.18
C SER A 62 2.55 -2.16 6.96
N ILE A 63 1.79 -3.22 6.63
CA ILE A 63 2.02 -4.01 5.41
C ILE A 63 1.83 -3.14 4.16
N SER A 64 0.78 -2.32 4.12
CA SER A 64 0.51 -1.42 2.99
C SER A 64 1.63 -0.38 2.80
N VAL A 65 2.15 0.24 3.86
CA VAL A 65 3.29 1.15 3.79
C VAL A 65 4.54 0.43 3.30
N PHE A 66 4.83 -0.75 3.82
CA PHE A 66 6.00 -1.52 3.41
C PHE A 66 5.94 -1.92 1.93
N LEU A 67 4.83 -2.53 1.50
CA LEU A 67 4.64 -2.93 0.11
C LEU A 67 4.61 -1.72 -0.82
N GLY A 68 3.82 -0.69 -0.47
CA GLY A 68 3.73 0.55 -1.24
C GLY A 68 5.10 1.21 -1.40
N GLY A 69 5.85 1.42 -0.32
CA GLY A 69 7.16 2.05 -0.36
C GLY A 69 8.19 1.28 -1.20
N VAL A 70 8.25 -0.05 -1.08
CA VAL A 70 9.16 -0.88 -1.89
C VAL A 70 8.78 -0.82 -3.38
N PHE A 71 7.50 -0.95 -3.71
CA PHE A 71 7.05 -0.99 -5.09
C PHE A 71 7.02 0.38 -5.78
N ILE A 72 6.89 1.48 -5.04
CA ILE A 72 7.11 2.83 -5.59
C ILE A 72 8.53 2.95 -6.13
N LEU A 73 9.55 2.57 -5.34
CA LEU A 73 10.94 2.67 -5.77
C LEU A 73 11.22 1.81 -7.00
N ILE A 74 10.69 0.58 -7.03
CA ILE A 74 10.80 -0.31 -8.19
C ILE A 74 10.08 0.27 -9.41
N GLY A 75 8.86 0.77 -9.22
CA GLY A 75 8.05 1.37 -10.27
C GLY A 75 8.70 2.61 -10.87
N ILE A 76 9.23 3.52 -10.05
CA ILE A 76 9.93 4.72 -10.50
C ILE A 76 11.17 4.35 -11.32
N ARG A 77 11.94 3.35 -10.88
CA ARG A 77 13.08 2.83 -11.64
C ARG A 77 12.63 2.25 -12.98
N ASP A 78 11.60 1.42 -12.96
CA ASP A 78 11.10 0.74 -14.17
C ASP A 78 10.53 1.75 -15.18
N MET A 79 9.84 2.79 -14.70
CA MET A 79 9.30 3.90 -15.48
C MET A 79 10.40 4.83 -16.03
N SER A 80 11.32 5.27 -15.18
CA SER A 80 12.26 6.35 -15.51
C SER A 80 13.51 5.87 -16.26
N LEU A 81 13.98 4.67 -15.95
CA LEU A 81 15.22 4.13 -16.52
C LEU A 81 14.95 3.09 -17.60
N THR A 82 14.15 2.07 -17.27
CA THR A 82 13.96 0.93 -18.19
C THR A 82 12.84 1.16 -19.20
N LYS A 83 11.92 2.08 -18.90
CA LYS A 83 10.69 2.37 -19.66
C LYS A 83 9.85 1.11 -19.93
N THR A 84 9.82 0.20 -18.95
CA THR A 84 9.11 -1.09 -19.07
C THR A 84 7.73 -1.08 -18.41
N ASP A 85 7.50 -0.21 -17.42
CA ASP A 85 6.24 -0.16 -16.68
C ASP A 85 5.94 1.29 -16.26
N VAL A 86 4.65 1.65 -16.24
CA VAL A 86 4.17 2.98 -15.79
C VAL A 86 3.02 2.88 -14.77
N ILE A 87 2.61 1.66 -14.38
CA ILE A 87 1.45 1.43 -13.51
C ILE A 87 1.84 1.10 -12.08
N VAL A 88 2.97 0.43 -11.86
CA VAL A 88 3.39 -0.02 -10.53
C VAL A 88 3.66 1.17 -9.61
N ALA A 89 4.35 2.20 -10.11
CA ALA A 89 4.66 3.40 -9.34
C ALA A 89 3.40 4.08 -8.75
N PRO A 90 2.42 4.52 -9.57
CA PRO A 90 1.25 5.22 -9.05
C PRO A 90 0.35 4.33 -8.17
N LEU A 91 0.18 3.04 -8.50
CA LEU A 91 -0.66 2.14 -7.69
C LEU A 91 -0.02 1.81 -6.35
N ALA A 92 1.30 1.60 -6.31
CA ALA A 92 2.04 1.43 -5.07
C ALA A 92 2.07 2.74 -4.24
N GLY A 93 2.11 3.88 -4.93
CA GLY A 93 1.94 5.23 -4.41
C GLY A 93 0.68 5.43 -3.58
N VAL A 94 -0.47 5.14 -4.19
CA VAL A 94 -1.77 5.18 -3.53
C VAL A 94 -1.79 4.25 -2.31
N LEU A 95 -1.25 3.03 -2.42
CA LEU A 95 -1.18 2.08 -1.31
C LEU A 95 -0.33 2.61 -0.14
N PHE A 96 0.82 3.21 -0.46
CA PHE A 96 1.72 3.84 0.52
C PHE A 96 1.04 5.01 1.24
N CYS A 97 0.35 5.88 0.50
CA CYS A 97 -0.40 7.00 1.07
C CYS A 97 -1.51 6.53 2.02
N ILE A 98 -2.35 5.59 1.58
CA ILE A 98 -3.45 5.06 2.41
C ILE A 98 -2.90 4.41 3.69
N GLY A 99 -1.86 3.58 3.56
CA GLY A 99 -1.21 2.95 4.70
C GLY A 99 -0.59 3.98 5.67
N GLY A 100 0.18 4.93 5.13
CA GLY A 100 0.90 5.90 5.95
C GLY A 100 -0.03 6.86 6.67
N ILE A 101 -1.05 7.38 5.98
CA ILE A 101 -2.09 8.21 6.59
C ILE A 101 -2.83 7.44 7.68
N SER A 102 -3.13 6.15 7.45
CA SER A 102 -3.77 5.32 8.48
C SER A 102 -2.90 5.14 9.72
N LEU A 103 -1.57 4.98 9.57
CA LEU A 103 -0.67 4.89 10.72
C LEU A 103 -0.57 6.23 11.46
N LEU A 104 -0.41 7.32 10.72
CA LEU A 104 -0.30 8.67 11.29
C LEU A 104 -1.59 9.09 12.01
N SER A 105 -2.76 8.76 11.44
CA SER A 105 -4.05 9.07 12.06
C SER A 105 -4.36 8.18 13.27
N SER A 106 -3.91 6.92 13.28
CA SER A 106 -4.17 5.98 14.39
C SER A 106 -3.65 6.47 15.74
N ARG A 107 -2.61 7.31 15.72
CA ARG A 107 -1.96 7.86 16.91
C ARG A 107 -2.34 9.31 17.22
N TRP A 108 -3.24 9.91 16.44
CA TRP A 108 -3.55 11.34 16.51
C TRP A 108 -3.98 11.80 17.92
N GLU A 109 -4.85 11.03 18.56
CA GLU A 109 -5.41 11.33 19.89
C GLU A 109 -4.39 11.32 21.04
N VAL A 110 -3.30 10.57 20.87
CA VAL A 110 -2.24 10.41 21.89
C VAL A 110 -0.96 11.18 21.55
N ALA A 111 -0.92 11.80 20.37
CA ALA A 111 0.22 12.56 19.89
C ALA A 111 0.23 13.98 20.50
N ASN A 112 1.42 14.47 20.82
CA ASN A 112 1.57 15.88 21.23
C ASN A 112 1.45 16.82 20.01
N GLN A 113 1.37 18.14 20.25
CA GLN A 113 1.17 19.13 19.18
C GLN A 113 2.28 19.09 18.10
N ALA A 114 3.54 18.85 18.48
CA ALA A 114 4.63 18.77 17.52
C ALA A 114 4.52 17.51 16.64
N GLU A 115 4.16 16.37 17.24
CA GLU A 115 3.92 15.11 16.52
C GLU A 115 2.71 15.20 15.59
N GLN A 116 1.64 15.90 15.98
CA GLN A 116 0.47 16.14 15.13
C GLN A 116 0.83 17.00 13.91
N ILE A 117 1.60 18.07 14.10
CA ILE A 117 2.07 18.93 12.99
C ILE A 117 2.99 18.13 12.05
N ALA A 118 3.93 17.36 12.60
CA ALA A 118 4.82 16.51 11.80
C ALA A 118 4.04 15.46 11.00
N SER A 119 3.04 14.83 11.63
CA SER A 119 2.16 13.85 10.98
C SER A 119 1.34 14.47 9.85
N PHE A 120 0.81 15.68 10.07
CA PHE A 120 0.08 16.42 9.04
C PHE A 120 0.97 16.79 7.85
N LEU A 121 2.18 17.29 8.11
CA LEU A 121 3.14 17.64 7.06
C LEU A 121 3.57 16.40 6.27
N LEU A 122 3.90 15.29 6.95
CA LEU A 122 4.25 14.04 6.29
C LEU A 122 3.11 13.51 5.42
N ALA A 123 1.89 13.43 5.95
CA ALA A 123 0.71 13.01 5.19
C ALA A 123 0.48 13.91 3.97
N SER A 124 0.62 15.23 4.13
CA SER A 124 0.46 16.20 3.04
C SER A 124 1.54 16.02 1.97
N THR A 125 2.80 15.82 2.37
CA THR A 125 3.91 15.56 1.44
C THR A 125 3.70 14.27 0.68
N MET A 126 3.29 13.19 1.35
CA MET A 126 2.99 11.92 0.70
C MET A 126 1.95 12.10 -0.40
N VAL A 127 0.81 12.74 -0.09
CA VAL A 127 -0.27 12.96 -1.06
C VAL A 127 0.12 13.94 -2.17
N THR A 128 1.00 14.92 -1.91
CA THR A 128 1.43 15.89 -2.93
C THR A 128 2.42 15.29 -3.92
N LEU A 129 3.19 14.27 -3.51
CA LEU A 129 4.18 13.60 -4.34
C LEU A 129 3.61 12.47 -5.20
N GLU A 130 2.43 11.96 -4.84
CA GLU A 130 1.66 10.98 -5.63
C GLU A 130 0.70 11.66 -6.60
#